data_AF-A0A7K4B1K5-F1
#
_entry.id   AF-A0A7K4B1K5-F1
#
_cell.length_a   1.000
_cell.length_b   1.000
_cell.length_c   1.000
_cell.angle_alpha   90.00
_cell.angle_beta   90.00
_cell.angle_gamma   90.00
#
_symmetry.space_group_name_H-M   'P 1'
#
loop_
_entity.id
_entity.type
_entity.pdbx_description
1 polymer ?
#
loop_
_entity_poly.entity_id
_entity_poly.type
_entity_poly.pdbx_seq_one_letter_code
_entity_poly.pdbx_strand_id
1 'polypeptide(L)'
;LVIKKQSDMHIEFPKGIDPKVTSVERQVRRLHPDVFIDACAGPGTLGITAAHFGVPRIVMCDVWHASVWSAIQTIRVNQRRLGISRINIVEDIEQRPRVWSGKPVLICEAEGEGISIQLYNGSYEFLGPYLPDGKRLTVFDPFNKEAFRKNDQFLAAWKENVGGEVFIP
;
A
#
# COMPACT_ATOMS: atom_id res chain seq x y z
N LEU A 1 -6.88 4.69 -12.14
CA LEU A 1 -6.85 6.16 -11.88
C LEU A 1 -6.30 6.37 -10.48
N VAL A 2 -5.56 7.45 -10.22
CA VAL A 2 -5.03 7.76 -8.89
C VAL A 2 -5.48 9.16 -8.50
N ILE A 3 -6.09 9.31 -7.33
CA ILE A 3 -6.49 10.59 -6.77
C ILE A 3 -5.40 11.03 -5.80
N LYS A 4 -4.95 12.28 -5.91
CA LYS A 4 -3.91 12.85 -5.04
C LYS A 4 -4.40 14.19 -4.48
N LYS A 5 -4.37 14.36 -3.16
CA LYS A 5 -4.63 15.67 -2.54
C LYS A 5 -3.39 16.56 -2.68
N GLN A 6 -3.28 17.24 -3.82
CA GLN A 6 -2.02 17.91 -4.22
C GLN A 6 -1.50 18.96 -3.24
N SER A 7 -2.35 19.64 -2.48
CA SER A 7 -1.92 20.65 -1.51
C SER A 7 -1.19 20.07 -0.29
N ASP A 8 -1.40 18.78 0.00
CA ASP A 8 -1.05 18.18 1.29
C ASP A 8 -0.13 16.95 1.13
N MET A 9 0.30 16.63 -0.10
CA MET A 9 1.07 15.44 -0.41
C MET A 9 2.30 15.77 -1.26
N HIS A 10 3.39 15.02 -1.05
CA HIS A 10 4.48 15.00 -2.01
C HIS A 10 4.04 14.25 -3.29
N ILE A 11 4.29 14.86 -4.45
CA ILE A 11 3.91 14.30 -5.74
C ILE A 11 5.13 14.26 -6.65
N GLU A 12 5.47 13.06 -7.07
CA GLU A 12 6.38 12.84 -8.19
C GLU A 12 5.59 12.82 -9.51
N PHE A 13 6.10 13.50 -10.53
CA PHE A 13 5.57 13.50 -11.89
C PHE A 13 6.50 12.69 -12.81
N PRO A 14 6.20 11.42 -13.09
CA PRO A 14 6.97 10.66 -14.07
C PRO A 14 6.70 11.22 -15.47
N LYS A 15 7.76 11.39 -16.27
CA LYS A 15 7.65 11.70 -17.70
C LYS A 15 7.46 10.39 -18.46
N GLY A 16 6.21 10.02 -18.75
CA GLY A 16 5.87 8.78 -19.47
C GLY A 16 5.41 7.64 -18.56
N ILE A 17 5.93 6.43 -18.77
CA ILE A 17 5.58 5.26 -17.94
C ILE A 17 6.27 5.42 -16.59
N ASP A 18 5.49 5.35 -15.51
CA ASP A 18 6.02 5.43 -14.15
C ASP A 18 6.92 4.20 -13.85
N PRO A 19 8.22 4.39 -13.57
CA PRO A 19 9.14 3.28 -13.31
C PRO A 19 8.72 2.44 -12.10
N LYS A 20 8.00 3.03 -11.12
CA LYS A 20 7.48 2.31 -9.95
C LYS A 20 6.39 1.33 -10.36
N VAL A 21 5.49 1.73 -11.27
CA VAL A 21 4.44 0.86 -11.84
C VAL A 21 5.04 -0.32 -12.59
N THR A 22 6.05 -0.08 -13.43
CA THR A 22 6.77 -1.15 -14.15
C THR A 22 7.49 -2.09 -13.18
N SER A 23 8.05 -1.57 -12.10
CA SER A 23 8.69 -2.39 -11.06
C SER A 23 7.68 -3.33 -10.39
N VAL A 24 6.52 -2.82 -9.99
CA VAL A 24 5.43 -3.62 -9.40
C VAL A 24 4.97 -4.70 -10.36
N GLU A 25 4.67 -4.35 -11.62
CA GLU A 25 4.27 -5.32 -12.65
C GLU A 25 5.26 -6.48 -12.74
N ARG A 26 6.55 -6.15 -12.90
CA ARG A 26 7.61 -7.15 -13.05
C ARG A 26 7.69 -8.07 -11.84
N GLN A 27 7.61 -7.53 -10.62
CA GLN A 27 7.69 -8.36 -9.41
C GLN A 27 6.45 -9.23 -9.22
N VAL A 28 5.25 -8.69 -9.46
CA VAL A 28 4.00 -9.45 -9.37
C VAL A 28 3.99 -10.59 -10.40
N ARG A 29 4.36 -10.33 -11.65
CA ARG A 29 4.43 -11.37 -12.69
C ARG A 29 5.49 -12.43 -12.42
N ARG A 30 6.61 -12.07 -11.78
CA ARG A 30 7.68 -13.01 -11.45
C ARG A 30 7.32 -13.89 -10.26
N LEU A 31 6.68 -13.31 -9.25
CA LEU A 31 6.51 -13.95 -7.95
C LEU A 31 5.11 -14.52 -7.74
N HIS A 32 4.08 -14.05 -8.46
CA HIS A 32 2.69 -14.46 -8.27
C HIS A 32 2.28 -14.46 -6.77
N PRO A 33 2.39 -13.33 -6.06
CA PRO A 33 2.09 -13.27 -4.64
C PRO A 33 0.57 -13.42 -4.40
N ASP A 34 0.21 -14.01 -3.26
CA ASP A 34 -1.17 -14.04 -2.77
C ASP A 34 -1.53 -12.75 -2.02
N VAL A 35 -0.52 -12.05 -1.48
CA VAL A 35 -0.67 -10.82 -0.69
C VAL A 35 0.37 -9.80 -1.13
N PHE A 36 -0.08 -8.62 -1.53
CA PHE A 36 0.77 -7.47 -1.80
C PHE A 36 0.67 -6.46 -0.67
N ILE A 37 1.82 -6.03 -0.14
CA ILE A 37 1.91 -5.08 0.98
C ILE A 37 2.56 -3.81 0.48
N ASP A 38 1.80 -2.73 0.45
CA ASP A 38 2.27 -1.37 0.16
C ASP A 38 2.50 -0.62 1.48
N ALA A 39 3.72 -0.70 1.99
CA ALA A 39 4.07 -0.22 3.32
C ALA A 39 4.25 1.31 3.39
N CYS A 40 4.33 1.99 2.25
CA CYS A 40 4.40 3.45 2.14
C CYS A 40 3.40 3.91 1.07
N ALA A 41 2.12 3.63 1.32
CA ALA A 41 1.12 3.59 0.25
C ALA A 41 0.92 4.91 -0.50
N GLY A 42 1.18 6.05 0.13
CA GLY A 42 0.90 7.36 -0.44
C GLY A 42 -0.56 7.41 -0.91
N PRO A 43 -0.84 7.79 -2.17
CA PRO A 43 -2.20 7.81 -2.72
C PRO A 43 -2.73 6.42 -3.15
N GLY A 44 -2.02 5.34 -2.84
CA GLY A 44 -2.37 3.96 -3.17
C GLY A 44 -1.95 3.49 -4.55
N THR A 45 -1.01 4.17 -5.22
CA THR A 45 -0.62 3.83 -6.60
C THR A 45 -0.14 2.38 -6.73
N LEU A 46 0.81 1.95 -5.89
CA LEU A 46 1.46 0.65 -6.05
C LEU A 46 0.53 -0.49 -5.63
N GLY A 47 -0.22 -0.32 -4.54
CA GLY A 47 -1.30 -1.24 -4.15
C GLY A 47 -2.36 -1.45 -5.24
N ILE A 48 -2.85 -0.37 -5.86
CA ILE A 48 -3.83 -0.47 -6.97
C ILE A 48 -3.19 -1.06 -8.23
N THR A 49 -1.92 -0.78 -8.49
CA THR A 49 -1.19 -1.45 -9.59
C THR A 49 -1.12 -2.96 -9.36
N ALA A 50 -0.77 -3.41 -8.16
CA ALA A 50 -0.73 -4.85 -7.83
C ALA A 50 -2.11 -5.52 -7.97
N ALA A 51 -3.18 -4.83 -7.54
CA ALA A 51 -4.56 -5.27 -7.75
C ALA A 51 -4.89 -5.46 -9.24
N HIS A 52 -4.51 -4.50 -10.10
CA HIS A 52 -4.72 -4.61 -11.54
C HIS A 52 -3.95 -5.77 -12.20
N PHE A 53 -2.82 -6.18 -11.61
CA PHE A 53 -2.06 -7.35 -12.05
C PHE A 53 -2.53 -8.66 -11.38
N GLY A 54 -3.68 -8.65 -10.71
CA GLY A 54 -4.38 -9.85 -10.26
C GLY A 54 -3.93 -10.37 -8.89
N VAL A 55 -3.24 -9.57 -8.08
CA VAL A 55 -2.98 -9.97 -6.69
C VAL A 55 -4.29 -9.90 -5.90
N PRO A 56 -4.74 -10.99 -5.26
CA PRO A 56 -6.09 -11.05 -4.69
C PRO A 56 -6.22 -10.30 -3.36
N ARG A 57 -5.13 -10.13 -2.60
CA ARG A 57 -5.15 -9.42 -1.31
C ARG A 57 -4.13 -8.30 -1.29
N ILE A 58 -4.60 -7.08 -1.05
CA ILE A 58 -3.77 -5.89 -0.98
C ILE A 58 -3.87 -5.29 0.42
N VAL A 59 -2.72 -5.07 1.06
CA VAL A 59 -2.63 -4.34 2.31
C VAL A 59 -1.86 -3.05 2.05
N MET A 60 -2.48 -1.91 2.32
CA MET A 60 -1.86 -0.59 2.20
C MET A 60 -1.72 0.03 3.59
N CYS A 61 -0.59 0.68 3.86
CA CYS A 61 -0.35 1.37 5.12
C CYS A 61 0.37 2.69 4.86
N ASP A 62 -0.03 3.76 5.55
CA ASP A 62 0.67 5.03 5.52
C ASP A 62 0.48 5.81 6.83
N VAL A 63 1.53 6.52 7.26
CA VAL A 63 1.50 7.37 8.46
C VAL A 63 0.79 8.69 8.21
N TRP A 64 0.75 9.17 6.96
CA TRP A 64 0.23 10.48 6.59
C TRP A 64 -1.27 10.41 6.31
N HIS A 65 -2.03 11.22 7.02
CA HIS A 65 -3.48 11.37 6.84
C HIS A 65 -3.88 11.63 5.38
N ALA A 66 -3.19 12.55 4.70
CA ALA A 66 -3.50 12.93 3.33
C ALA A 66 -3.29 11.79 2.33
N SER A 67 -2.29 10.94 2.58
CA SER A 67 -2.03 9.72 1.81
C SER A 67 -3.20 8.75 1.95
N VAL A 68 -3.58 8.41 3.18
CA VAL A 68 -4.68 7.49 3.46
C VAL A 68 -6.00 8.00 2.87
N TRP A 69 -6.32 9.28 3.06
CA TRP A 69 -7.50 9.89 2.45
C TRP A 69 -7.50 9.76 0.92
N SER A 70 -6.35 10.02 0.29
CA SER A 70 -6.19 9.91 -1.16
C SER A 70 -6.32 8.46 -1.64
N ALA A 71 -5.75 7.51 -0.90
CA ALA A 71 -5.89 6.08 -1.18
C ALA A 71 -7.36 5.62 -1.11
N ILE A 72 -8.17 6.12 -0.16
CA ILE A 72 -9.62 5.85 -0.13
C ILE A 72 -10.29 6.32 -1.43
N GLN A 73 -10.00 7.54 -1.89
CA GLN A 73 -10.58 8.05 -3.13
C GLN A 73 -10.08 7.27 -4.37
N THR A 74 -8.82 6.85 -4.37
CA THR A 74 -8.24 5.97 -5.39
C THR A 74 -8.96 4.62 -5.41
N ILE A 75 -9.25 4.00 -4.27
CA ILE A 75 -10.05 2.75 -4.23
C ILE A 75 -11.43 2.99 -4.85
N ARG A 76 -12.14 4.05 -4.42
CA ARG A 76 -13.49 4.40 -4.92
C ARG A 76 -13.52 4.59 -6.44
N VAL A 77 -12.57 5.33 -7.00
CA VAL A 77 -12.58 5.61 -8.45
C VAL A 77 -12.22 4.37 -9.28
N ASN A 78 -11.54 3.37 -8.71
CA ASN A 78 -11.23 2.11 -9.39
C ASN A 78 -12.21 0.98 -9.06
N GLN A 79 -13.25 1.24 -8.24
CA GLN A 79 -14.20 0.23 -7.77
C GLN A 79 -14.70 -0.70 -8.89
N ARG A 80 -15.28 -0.12 -9.96
CA ARG A 80 -15.80 -0.91 -11.10
C ARG A 80 -14.71 -1.68 -11.84
N ARG A 81 -13.53 -1.08 -12.04
CA ARG A 81 -12.42 -1.70 -12.78
C ARG A 81 -11.83 -2.90 -12.05
N LEU A 82 -11.89 -2.87 -10.72
CA LEU A 82 -11.37 -3.93 -9.87
C LEU A 82 -12.43 -4.94 -9.45
N GLY A 83 -13.69 -4.79 -9.89
CA GLY A 83 -14.77 -5.69 -9.46
C GLY A 83 -15.12 -5.59 -7.97
N ILE A 84 -14.80 -4.46 -7.33
CA ILE A 84 -15.09 -4.22 -5.91
C ILE A 84 -16.60 -3.98 -5.76
N SER A 85 -17.26 -4.85 -5.00
CA SER A 85 -18.69 -4.79 -4.73
C SER A 85 -19.01 -3.97 -3.48
N ARG A 86 -18.11 -3.92 -2.51
CA ARG A 86 -18.28 -3.21 -1.23
C ARG A 86 -17.05 -2.40 -0.86
N ILE A 87 -17.27 -1.18 -0.37
CA ILE A 87 -16.25 -0.35 0.28
C ILE A 87 -16.82 0.08 1.63
N ASN A 88 -16.12 -0.25 2.71
CA ASN A 88 -16.47 0.10 4.08
C ASN A 88 -15.42 1.04 4.66
N ILE A 89 -15.85 2.20 5.18
CA ILE A 89 -14.98 3.11 5.93
C ILE A 89 -15.17 2.79 7.41
N VAL A 90 -14.16 2.18 8.02
CA VAL A 90 -14.19 1.68 9.40
C VAL A 90 -13.98 2.82 10.39
N GLU A 91 -13.06 3.72 10.08
CA GLU A 91 -12.79 4.93 10.85
C GLU A 91 -12.71 6.15 9.94
N ASP A 92 -13.21 7.27 10.44
CA ASP A 92 -13.13 8.54 9.74
C ASP A 92 -11.71 9.10 9.83
N ILE A 93 -11.00 9.07 8.71
CA ILE A 93 -9.63 9.57 8.59
C ILE A 93 -9.56 11.06 8.98
N GLU A 94 -10.61 11.86 8.73
CA GLU A 94 -10.62 13.30 9.01
C GLU A 94 -10.55 13.63 10.51
N GLN A 95 -10.88 12.66 11.38
CA GLN A 95 -10.80 12.79 12.83
C GLN A 95 -9.45 12.38 13.40
N ARG A 96 -8.53 11.87 12.56
CA ARG A 96 -7.20 11.42 12.98
C ARG A 96 -6.16 12.54 12.86
N PRO A 97 -5.07 12.47 13.63
CA PRO A 97 -3.97 13.43 13.50
C PRO A 97 -3.36 13.37 12.10
N ARG A 98 -2.79 14.50 11.64
CA ARG A 98 -2.18 14.62 10.31
C ARG A 98 -1.10 13.57 10.02
N VAL A 99 -0.38 13.16 11.07
CA VAL A 99 0.61 12.10 11.04
C VAL A 99 0.36 11.18 12.22
N TRP A 100 0.29 9.88 11.97
CA TRP A 100 0.17 8.84 12.98
C TRP A 100 1.27 7.80 12.79
N SER A 101 2.28 7.82 13.66
CA SER A 101 3.40 6.86 13.65
C SER A 101 3.22 5.72 14.66
N GLY A 102 2.02 5.58 15.24
CA GLY A 102 1.69 4.52 16.19
C GLY A 102 1.27 3.22 15.49
N LYS A 103 0.64 2.32 16.27
CA LYS A 103 0.07 1.07 15.77
C LYS A 103 -0.92 1.34 14.62
N PRO A 104 -0.85 0.59 13.52
CA PRO A 104 -1.81 0.63 12.42
C PRO A 104 -3.24 0.49 12.90
N VAL A 105 -4.09 1.39 12.40
CA VAL A 105 -5.53 1.34 12.59
C VAL A 105 -6.17 1.17 11.22
N LEU A 106 -7.11 0.22 11.12
CA LEU A 106 -7.82 -0.06 9.90
C LEU A 106 -8.79 1.09 9.59
N ILE A 107 -8.67 1.68 8.41
CA ILE A 107 -9.46 2.86 8.01
C ILE A 107 -10.49 2.49 6.95
N CYS A 108 -10.09 1.67 5.99
CA CYS A 108 -10.95 1.28 4.88
C CYS A 108 -10.73 -0.19 4.51
N GLU A 109 -11.83 -0.87 4.26
CA GLU A 109 -11.86 -2.21 3.66
C GLU A 109 -12.64 -2.14 2.36
N ALA A 110 -12.13 -2.79 1.33
CA ALA A 110 -12.84 -2.95 0.07
C ALA A 110 -12.78 -4.41 -0.39
N GLU A 111 -13.92 -4.95 -0.80
CA GLU A 111 -14.07 -6.36 -1.15
C GLU A 111 -14.83 -6.49 -2.46
N GLY A 112 -14.48 -7.51 -3.23
CA GLY A 112 -15.10 -7.87 -4.49
C GLY A 112 -14.85 -9.34 -4.80
N GLU A 113 -15.35 -9.79 -5.95
CA GLU A 113 -15.09 -11.14 -6.40
C GLU A 113 -13.59 -11.30 -6.70
N GLY A 114 -12.89 -12.12 -5.90
CA GLY A 114 -11.46 -12.38 -6.06
C GLY A 114 -10.52 -11.26 -5.62
N ILE A 115 -11.02 -10.19 -4.97
CA ILE A 115 -10.19 -9.09 -4.46
C ILE A 115 -10.59 -8.63 -3.05
N SER A 116 -9.59 -8.39 -2.22
CA SER A 116 -9.71 -7.71 -0.93
C SER A 116 -8.60 -6.68 -0.77
N ILE A 117 -8.98 -5.49 -0.31
CA ILE A 117 -8.06 -4.38 -0.03
C ILE A 117 -8.30 -3.89 1.40
N GLN A 118 -7.25 -3.87 2.21
CA GLN A 118 -7.26 -3.26 3.53
C GLN A 118 -6.31 -2.07 3.56
N LEU A 119 -6.78 -0.93 4.05
CA LEU A 119 -6.01 0.30 4.14
C LEU A 119 -5.93 0.75 5.60
N TYR A 120 -4.70 0.88 6.08
CA TYR A 120 -4.37 1.25 7.45
C TYR A 120 -3.73 2.65 7.52
N ASN A 121 -3.98 3.36 8.62
CA ASN A 121 -3.23 4.53 9.03
C ASN A 121 -2.33 4.17 10.22
N GLY A 122 -1.02 4.32 10.06
CA GLY A 122 -0.04 4.00 11.10
C GLY A 122 1.34 3.68 10.56
N SER A 123 2.25 3.32 11.47
CA SER A 123 3.59 2.89 11.08
C SER A 123 3.55 1.44 10.59
N TYR A 124 4.09 1.20 9.39
CA TYR A 124 4.21 -0.13 8.81
C TYR A 124 5.02 -1.08 9.71
N GLU A 125 5.90 -0.57 10.57
CA GLU A 125 6.73 -1.37 11.50
C GLU A 125 5.90 -2.25 12.43
N PHE A 126 4.66 -1.86 12.73
CA PHE A 126 3.74 -2.62 13.58
C PHE A 126 2.64 -3.33 12.77
N LEU A 127 2.76 -3.42 11.44
CA LEU A 127 1.73 -3.98 10.58
C LEU A 127 1.68 -5.52 10.61
N GLY A 128 2.79 -6.17 10.96
CA GLY A 128 2.95 -7.64 10.93
C GLY A 128 1.76 -8.45 11.44
N PRO A 129 1.24 -8.17 12.65
CA PRO A 129 0.10 -8.90 13.23
C PRO A 129 -1.22 -8.83 12.44
N TYR A 130 -1.35 -7.87 11.52
CA TYR A 130 -2.56 -7.65 10.73
C TYR A 130 -2.46 -8.24 9.31
N LEU A 131 -1.31 -8.83 8.95
CA LEU A 131 -1.07 -9.29 7.59
C LEU A 131 -1.68 -10.69 7.35
N PRO A 132 -2.44 -10.88 6.26
CA PRO A 132 -2.96 -12.19 5.89
C PRO A 132 -1.84 -13.20 5.59
N ASP A 133 -2.10 -14.48 5.84
CA ASP A 133 -1.19 -15.57 5.47
C ASP A 133 -1.09 -15.75 3.96
N GLY A 134 0.01 -16.34 3.49
CA GLY A 134 0.24 -16.67 2.08
C GLY A 134 1.57 -16.14 1.55
N LYS A 135 1.78 -16.24 0.23
CA LYS A 135 2.98 -15.73 -0.42
C LYS A 135 2.95 -14.20 -0.48
N ARG A 136 3.71 -13.56 0.41
CA ARG A 136 3.77 -12.11 0.57
C ARG A 136 4.81 -11.47 -0.35
N LEU A 137 4.45 -10.33 -0.94
CA LEU A 137 5.35 -9.42 -1.62
C LEU A 137 5.17 -8.02 -1.02
N THR A 138 6.23 -7.49 -0.39
CA THR A 138 6.23 -6.16 0.22
C THR A 138 6.97 -5.16 -0.65
N VAL A 139 6.35 -4.00 -0.86
CA VAL A 139 7.01 -2.83 -1.45
C VAL A 139 7.22 -1.76 -0.38
N PHE A 140 8.44 -1.24 -0.30
CA PHE A 140 8.77 -0.05 0.47
C PHE A 140 9.15 1.07 -0.49
N ASP A 141 8.37 2.14 -0.54
CA ASP A 141 8.68 3.37 -1.31
C ASP A 141 8.84 4.58 -0.38
N PRO A 142 9.85 4.58 0.52
CA PRO A 142 10.06 5.67 1.46
C PRO A 142 10.65 6.90 0.75
N PHE A 143 10.47 8.06 1.36
CA PHE A 143 11.06 9.32 0.89
C PHE A 143 12.59 9.25 0.71
N ASN A 144 13.31 8.66 1.67
CA ASN A 144 14.77 8.48 1.58
C ASN A 144 15.14 7.01 1.33
N LYS A 145 15.15 6.63 0.05
CA LYS A 145 15.46 5.26 -0.37
C LYS A 145 16.89 4.84 -0.08
N GLU A 146 17.86 5.75 -0.15
CA GLU A 146 19.26 5.41 0.08
C GLU A 146 19.50 5.05 1.55
N ALA A 147 18.99 5.86 2.48
CA ALA A 147 19.06 5.56 3.90
C ALA A 147 18.30 4.28 4.24
N PHE A 148 17.12 4.07 3.64
CA PHE A 148 16.32 2.88 3.89
C PHE A 148 17.00 1.59 3.40
N ARG A 149 17.64 1.63 2.22
CA ARG A 149 18.42 0.48 1.71
C ARG A 149 19.63 0.13 2.58
N LYS A 150 20.18 1.10 3.30
CA LYS A 150 21.28 0.88 4.25
C LYS A 150 20.79 0.36 5.61
N ASN A 151 19.49 0.28 5.83
CA ASN A 151 18.91 -0.23 7.07
C ASN A 151 18.73 -1.76 7.01
N ASP A 152 19.85 -2.47 6.95
CA ASP A 152 19.88 -3.94 6.88
C ASP A 152 19.19 -4.59 8.08
N GLN A 153 19.29 -3.96 9.26
CA GLN A 153 18.66 -4.46 10.48
C GLN A 153 17.13 -4.46 10.36
N PHE A 154 16.54 -3.38 9.85
CA PHE A 154 15.10 -3.31 9.64
C PHE A 154 14.64 -4.35 8.60
N LEU A 155 15.33 -4.45 7.46
CA LEU A 155 14.95 -5.39 6.40
C LEU A 155 15.07 -6.85 6.85
N ALA A 156 16.10 -7.18 7.64
CA ALA A 156 16.26 -8.49 8.26
C ALA A 156 15.11 -8.78 9.24
N ALA A 157 14.80 -7.84 10.14
CA ALA A 157 13.71 -7.98 11.09
C ALA A 157 12.35 -8.10 10.40
N TRP A 158 12.11 -7.36 9.31
CA TRP A 158 10.91 -7.52 8.51
C TRP A 158 10.82 -8.91 7.90
N LYS A 159 11.91 -9.39 7.29
CA LYS A 159 11.94 -10.73 6.68
C LYS A 159 11.75 -11.84 7.72
N GLU A 160 12.25 -11.67 8.94
CA GLU A 160 12.07 -12.64 10.02
C GLU A 160 10.63 -12.65 10.56
N ASN A 161 10.05 -11.48 10.82
CA ASN A 161 8.75 -11.37 11.49
C ASN A 161 7.54 -11.39 10.53
N VAL A 162 7.72 -10.87 9.32
CA VAL A 162 6.66 -10.78 8.30
C VAL A 162 6.87 -11.78 7.17
N GLY A 163 8.12 -12.07 6.81
CA GLY A 163 8.45 -12.97 5.71
C GLY A 163 8.10 -12.43 4.33
N GLY A 164 8.21 -13.32 3.33
CA GLY A 164 7.99 -12.98 1.93
C GLY A 164 9.14 -12.25 1.26
N GLU A 165 8.89 -11.83 0.02
CA GLU A 165 9.84 -11.08 -0.79
C GLU A 165 9.66 -9.58 -0.56
N VAL A 166 10.76 -8.82 -0.58
CA VAL A 166 10.77 -7.37 -0.36
C VAL A 166 11.45 -6.68 -1.53
N PHE A 167 10.90 -5.56 -2.00
CA PHE A 167 11.57 -4.71 -2.99
C PHE A 167 11.32 -3.22 -2.74
N ILE A 168 12.23 -2.40 -3.25
CA ILE A 168 12.18 -0.93 -3.17
C ILE A 168 12.24 -0.41 -4.60
N PRO A 169 11.15 0.18 -5.14
CA PRO A 169 11.05 0.56 -6.54
C PRO A 169 11.90 1.80 -6.86
#